data_AF-A0A1Y1Q9V4-F1
#
_entry.id   AF-A0A1Y1Q9V4-F1
#
_cell.length_a   1.000
_cell.length_b   1.000
_cell.length_c   1.000
_cell.angle_alpha   90.00
_cell.angle_beta   90.00
_cell.angle_gamma   90.00
#
_symmetry.space_group_name_H-M   'P 1'
#
loop_
_entity.id
_entity.type
_entity.pdbx_description
1 polymer ?
#
loop_
_entity_poly.entity_id
_entity_poly.type
_entity_poly.pdbx_seq_one_letter_code
_entity_poly.pdbx_strand_id
1 'polypeptide(L)'
;MIKPVIKPVIKPTVTAKKTQPVSLPVEKVQPPVAPVIEAQPVLVEHGNVDTLIQQAYTALEAGNLGGNGGALSFTRQLREQAAGNPHVARLGQEITAAHLRQVRVGLQKNEMAAVAATLPITRQLIQEFNLDNLTPAQQVLEDKVVALTQ
;
A
#
# COMPACT_ATOMS: atom_id res chain seq x y z
N MET A 1 43.14 61.17 -26.65
CA MET A 1 44.39 60.83 -25.94
C MET A 1 44.05 59.97 -24.73
N ILE A 2 44.73 58.82 -24.62
CA ILE A 2 45.04 58.02 -23.42
C ILE A 2 43.86 57.29 -22.71
N LYS A 3 44.04 55.96 -22.64
CA LYS A 3 43.24 54.88 -22.03
C LYS A 3 43.46 54.82 -20.48
N PRO A 4 43.22 53.69 -19.78
CA PRO A 4 41.98 53.08 -19.28
C PRO A 4 42.05 52.89 -17.73
N VAL A 5 41.09 52.22 -17.07
CA VAL A 5 41.32 51.09 -16.12
C VAL A 5 39.95 50.47 -15.78
N ILE A 6 39.75 49.24 -16.24
CA ILE A 6 38.70 48.33 -15.77
C ILE A 6 39.44 47.15 -15.12
N LYS A 7 39.05 46.76 -13.91
CA LYS A 7 39.45 45.48 -13.31
C LYS A 7 38.22 44.81 -12.69
N PRO A 8 37.76 43.67 -13.23
CA PRO A 8 36.96 42.71 -12.49
C PRO A 8 37.86 41.58 -11.96
N VAL A 9 37.65 41.15 -10.71
CA VAL A 9 38.25 39.90 -10.19
C VAL A 9 37.10 38.95 -9.88
N ILE A 10 36.78 38.11 -10.86
CA ILE A 10 35.97 36.92 -10.68
C ILE A 10 36.90 35.76 -11.05
N LYS A 11 37.17 34.87 -10.09
CA LYS A 11 37.81 33.58 -10.38
C LYS A 11 36.72 32.57 -10.65
N PRO A 12 36.72 31.94 -11.84
CA PRO A 12 36.42 30.52 -11.90
C PRO A 12 37.51 29.78 -12.70
N THR A 13 38.07 28.76 -12.06
CA THR A 13 38.94 27.72 -12.61
C THR A 13 38.10 26.44 -12.40
N VAL A 14 37.81 25.58 -13.39
CA VAL A 14 38.66 24.92 -14.38
C VAL A 14 37.85 24.56 -15.63
N THR A 15 38.57 24.58 -16.76
CA THR A 15 38.23 24.26 -18.15
C THR A 15 37.98 22.76 -18.43
N ALA A 16 37.22 22.55 -19.50
CA ALA A 16 36.79 21.32 -20.16
C ALA A 16 37.88 20.39 -20.79
N LYS A 17 37.37 19.22 -21.26
CA LYS A 17 37.59 18.51 -22.56
C LYS A 17 38.32 17.14 -22.57
N LYS A 18 37.58 16.13 -23.11
CA LYS A 18 37.86 15.28 -24.32
C LYS A 18 39.20 14.51 -24.34
N THR A 19 39.36 13.21 -24.65
CA THR A 19 38.79 12.34 -25.72
C THR A 19 39.29 10.88 -25.52
N GLN A 20 38.56 9.88 -26.05
CA GLN A 20 38.73 8.40 -25.99
C GLN A 20 40.01 7.82 -26.68
N PRO A 21 40.28 6.49 -26.59
CA PRO A 21 39.85 5.57 -27.68
C PRO A 21 39.45 4.11 -27.31
N VAL A 22 38.38 3.63 -27.97
CA VAL A 22 38.14 2.34 -28.69
C VAL A 22 38.48 0.97 -28.06
N SER A 23 37.48 0.06 -27.99
CA SER A 23 37.55 -1.36 -28.41
C SER A 23 36.15 -1.98 -28.64
N LEU A 24 36.07 -2.89 -29.60
CA LEU A 24 34.93 -3.42 -30.39
C LEU A 24 34.10 -4.55 -29.67
N PRO A 25 33.00 -5.07 -30.27
CA PRO A 25 31.86 -5.67 -29.58
C PRO A 25 31.98 -7.18 -29.40
N VAL A 26 31.46 -7.71 -28.28
CA VAL A 26 31.13 -9.13 -28.13
C VAL A 26 29.80 -9.27 -27.40
N GLU A 27 28.81 -9.68 -28.18
CA GLU A 27 27.56 -10.28 -27.71
C GLU A 27 27.87 -11.59 -26.98
N LYS A 28 27.53 -11.67 -25.69
CA LYS A 28 27.34 -12.94 -24.99
C LYS A 28 26.49 -12.76 -23.73
N VAL A 29 25.21 -13.10 -23.88
CA VAL A 29 24.34 -13.77 -22.90
C VAL A 29 24.33 -13.17 -21.48
N GLN A 30 23.37 -12.26 -21.23
CA GLN A 30 22.89 -12.00 -19.88
C GLN A 30 22.20 -13.26 -19.32
N PRO A 31 22.62 -13.80 -18.16
CA PRO A 31 21.67 -14.47 -17.29
C PRO A 31 20.70 -13.41 -16.71
N PRO A 32 19.40 -13.69 -16.59
CA PRO A 32 18.45 -12.75 -16.01
C PRO A 32 18.77 -12.60 -14.52
N VAL A 33 19.33 -11.45 -14.14
CA VAL A 33 19.44 -11.08 -12.73
C VAL A 33 18.04 -10.71 -12.28
N ALA A 34 17.49 -11.53 -11.38
CA ALA A 34 16.18 -11.36 -10.77
C ALA A 34 15.97 -9.93 -10.26
N PRO A 35 14.74 -9.40 -10.27
CA PRO A 35 14.45 -8.15 -9.59
C PRO A 35 14.77 -8.35 -8.10
N VAL A 36 15.75 -7.58 -7.62
CA VAL A 36 16.01 -7.40 -6.20
C VAL A 36 14.76 -6.75 -5.64
N ILE A 37 13.87 -7.57 -5.09
CA ILE A 37 12.84 -7.11 -4.16
C ILE A 37 13.60 -6.71 -2.92
N GLU A 38 14.04 -5.45 -2.90
CA GLU A 38 14.51 -4.80 -1.69
C GLU A 38 13.28 -4.69 -0.78
N ALA A 39 13.07 -5.73 0.02
CA ALA A 39 12.10 -5.74 1.10
C ALA A 39 12.54 -4.65 2.07
N GLN A 40 12.05 -3.43 1.85
CA GLN A 40 12.18 -2.35 2.81
C GLN A 40 11.67 -2.90 4.15
N PRO A 41 12.46 -2.82 5.24
CA PRO A 41 11.95 -3.13 6.55
C PRO A 41 10.87 -2.08 6.83
N VAL A 42 9.60 -2.49 6.78
CA VAL A 42 8.50 -1.66 7.27
C VAL A 42 8.73 -1.55 8.77
N LEU A 43 9.49 -0.54 9.19
CA LEU A 43 9.58 -0.12 10.57
C LEU A 43 8.16 0.22 10.99
N VAL A 44 7.55 -0.71 11.72
CA VAL A 44 6.31 -0.47 12.44
C VAL A 44 6.73 0.41 13.63
N GLU A 45 6.99 1.69 13.35
CA GLU A 45 7.01 2.71 14.38
C GLU A 45 5.68 2.59 15.12
N HIS A 46 5.73 2.50 16.44
CA HIS A 46 4.54 2.71 17.27
C HIS A 46 4.19 4.19 17.15
N GLY A 47 3.62 4.54 16.01
CA GLY A 47 3.37 5.89 15.60
C GLY A 47 2.44 6.56 16.59
N ASN A 48 2.59 7.87 16.72
CA ASN A 48 1.57 8.70 17.35
C ASN A 48 0.20 8.41 16.70
N VAL A 49 -0.89 8.52 17.46
CA VAL A 49 -2.28 8.30 17.02
C VAL A 49 -2.55 8.89 15.63
N ASP A 50 -2.12 10.14 15.37
CA ASP A 50 -2.29 10.80 14.06
C ASP A 50 -1.55 10.08 12.93
N THR A 51 -0.33 9.60 13.19
CA THR A 51 0.45 8.86 12.19
C THR A 51 -0.17 7.50 11.90
N LEU A 52 -0.73 6.81 12.89
CA LEU A 52 -1.46 5.55 12.68
C LEU A 52 -2.73 5.75 11.85
N ILE A 53 -3.45 6.84 12.10
CA ILE A 53 -4.63 7.22 11.29
C ILE A 53 -4.21 7.43 9.83
N GLN A 54 -3.16 8.23 9.60
CA GLN A 54 -2.68 8.52 8.26
C GLN A 54 -2.20 7.25 7.54
N GLN A 55 -1.40 6.41 8.21
CA GLN A 55 -0.93 5.14 7.66
C GLN A 55 -2.07 4.18 7.33
N ALA A 56 -3.09 4.09 8.19
CA ALA A 56 -4.27 3.27 7.95
C ALA A 56 -5.03 3.72 6.69
N TYR A 57 -5.28 5.02 6.54
CA TYR A 57 -5.94 5.55 5.34
C TYR A 57 -5.10 5.37 4.08
N THR A 58 -3.79 5.65 4.13
CA THR A 58 -2.90 5.43 2.99
C THR A 58 -2.89 3.96 2.56
N ALA A 59 -2.83 3.02 3.51
CA ALA A 59 -2.90 1.59 3.20
C ALA A 59 -4.27 1.20 2.61
N LEU A 60 -5.37 1.79 3.11
CA LEU A 60 -6.71 1.55 2.61
C LEU A 60 -6.88 2.04 1.17
N GLU A 61 -6.41 3.26 0.87
CA GLU A 61 -6.42 3.84 -0.48
C GLU A 61 -5.56 3.04 -1.46
N ALA A 62 -4.44 2.50 -1.00
CA ALA A 62 -3.59 1.60 -1.78
C ALA A 62 -4.21 0.20 -1.99
N GLY A 63 -5.35 -0.10 -1.38
CA GLY A 63 -5.99 -1.42 -1.41
C GLY A 63 -5.27 -2.47 -0.55
N ASN A 64 -4.30 -2.07 0.27
CA ASN A 64 -3.60 -2.93 1.22
C ASN A 64 -4.43 -3.08 2.50
N LEU A 65 -5.48 -3.91 2.43
CA LEU A 65 -6.46 -4.04 3.52
C LEU A 65 -5.94 -4.87 4.71
N GLY A 66 -5.03 -5.82 4.48
CA GLY A 66 -4.56 -6.78 5.48
C GLY A 66 -3.06 -7.00 5.48
N GLY A 67 -2.59 -7.96 6.28
CA GLY A 67 -1.16 -8.24 6.46
C GLY A 67 -0.43 -7.27 7.39
N ASN A 68 0.89 -7.49 7.56
CA ASN A 68 1.74 -6.57 8.33
C ASN A 68 1.88 -5.25 7.58
N GLY A 69 1.48 -4.15 8.21
CA GLY A 69 1.46 -2.82 7.58
C GLY A 69 0.26 -2.57 6.66
N GLY A 70 -0.79 -3.39 6.76
CA GLY A 70 -2.07 -3.13 6.11
C GLY A 70 -2.96 -2.17 6.90
N ALA A 71 -4.03 -1.69 6.27
CA ALA A 71 -5.00 -0.78 6.89
C ALA A 71 -5.55 -1.37 8.20
N LEU A 72 -5.84 -2.68 8.22
CA LEU A 72 -6.33 -3.36 9.41
C LEU A 72 -5.30 -3.40 10.55
N SER A 73 -4.01 -3.60 10.24
CA SER A 73 -2.98 -3.64 11.29
C SER A 73 -2.83 -2.28 11.97
N PHE A 74 -2.79 -1.20 11.19
CA PHE A 74 -2.72 0.16 11.74
C PHE A 74 -4.00 0.52 12.51
N THR A 75 -5.17 0.10 12.02
CA THR A 75 -6.45 0.33 12.72
C THR A 75 -6.52 -0.40 14.06
N ARG A 76 -5.96 -1.61 14.16
CA ARG A 76 -5.88 -2.36 15.44
C ARG A 76 -4.90 -1.69 16.42
N GLN A 77 -3.72 -1.27 15.95
CA GLN A 77 -2.77 -0.49 16.76
C GLN A 77 -3.38 0.83 17.25
N LEU A 78 -4.10 1.54 16.38
CA LEU A 78 -4.83 2.75 16.74
C LEU A 78 -5.85 2.50 17.86
N ARG A 79 -6.56 1.37 17.79
CA ARG A 79 -7.53 0.97 18.83
C ARG A 79 -6.86 0.62 20.15
N GLU A 80 -5.70 -0.04 20.11
CA GLU A 80 -4.92 -0.35 21.31
C GLU A 80 -4.45 0.92 22.02
N GLN A 81 -4.04 1.95 21.26
CA GLN A 81 -3.60 3.23 21.83
C GLN A 81 -4.75 4.16 22.22
N ALA A 82 -5.82 4.19 21.42
CA ALA A 82 -6.91 5.16 21.53
C ALA A 82 -8.26 4.52 21.14
N ALA A 83 -8.74 3.57 21.95
CA ALA A 83 -9.95 2.79 21.66
C ALA A 83 -11.22 3.63 21.41
N GLY A 84 -11.31 4.81 22.04
CA GLY A 84 -12.44 5.74 21.86
C GLY A 84 -12.31 6.68 20.66
N ASN A 85 -11.27 6.56 19.86
CA ASN A 85 -11.05 7.44 18.72
C ASN A 85 -12.08 7.14 17.60
N PRO A 86 -12.82 8.15 17.10
CA PRO A 86 -13.84 7.95 16.07
C PRO A 86 -13.29 7.36 14.76
N HIS A 87 -11.99 7.54 14.49
CA HIS A 87 -11.33 6.95 13.32
C HIS A 87 -11.29 5.43 13.38
N VAL A 88 -11.24 4.80 14.56
CA VAL A 88 -11.22 3.33 14.67
C VAL A 88 -12.49 2.71 14.08
N ALA A 89 -13.66 3.23 14.49
CA ALA A 89 -14.95 2.75 14.00
C ALA A 89 -15.10 3.00 12.50
N ARG A 90 -14.73 4.21 12.05
CA ARG A 90 -14.80 4.58 10.64
C ARG A 90 -13.88 3.72 9.75
N LEU A 91 -12.62 3.55 10.14
CA LEU A 91 -11.67 2.70 9.42
C LEU A 91 -12.14 1.25 9.40
N GLY A 92 -12.62 0.72 10.53
CA GLY A 92 -13.20 -0.62 10.61
C GLY A 92 -14.34 -0.83 9.61
N GLN A 93 -15.25 0.14 9.52
CA GLN A 93 -16.35 0.11 8.55
C GLN A 93 -15.84 0.15 7.10
N GLU A 94 -14.90 1.04 6.78
CA GLU A 94 -14.36 1.21 5.43
C GLU A 94 -13.58 -0.05 4.97
N ILE A 95 -12.76 -0.63 5.85
CA ILE A 95 -12.02 -1.88 5.61
C ILE A 95 -12.99 -3.04 5.38
N THR A 96 -13.99 -3.19 6.26
CA THR A 96 -15.00 -4.26 6.13
C THR A 96 -15.77 -4.15 4.83
N ALA A 97 -16.20 -2.94 4.48
CA ALA A 97 -16.89 -2.68 3.21
C ALA A 97 -15.99 -2.98 2.01
N ALA A 98 -14.68 -2.70 2.09
CA ALA A 98 -13.73 -3.02 1.03
C ALA A 98 -13.59 -4.54 0.83
N HIS A 99 -13.51 -5.33 1.90
CA HIS A 99 -13.49 -6.79 1.80
C HIS A 99 -14.82 -7.36 1.26
N LEU A 100 -15.98 -6.84 1.68
CA LEU A 100 -17.28 -7.24 1.11
C LEU A 100 -17.35 -6.97 -0.40
N ARG A 101 -16.77 -5.85 -0.86
CA ARG A 101 -16.64 -5.57 -2.30
C ARG A 101 -15.75 -6.58 -3.00
N GLN A 102 -14.62 -6.97 -2.41
CA GLN A 102 -13.73 -8.02 -2.96
C GLN A 102 -14.46 -9.35 -3.11
N VAL A 103 -15.22 -9.78 -2.09
CA VAL A 103 -16.06 -10.98 -2.15
C VAL A 103 -17.07 -10.89 -3.29
N ARG A 104 -17.79 -9.77 -3.41
CA ARG A 104 -18.76 -9.56 -4.48
C ARG A 104 -18.12 -9.66 -5.87
N VAL A 105 -16.95 -9.04 -6.06
CA VAL A 105 -16.21 -9.09 -7.33
C VAL A 105 -15.73 -10.52 -7.62
N GLY A 106 -15.19 -11.23 -6.63
CA GLY A 106 -14.77 -12.63 -6.79
C GLY A 106 -15.95 -13.52 -7.19
N LEU A 107 -17.12 -13.32 -6.58
CA LEU A 107 -18.37 -14.00 -6.96
C LEU A 107 -18.79 -13.72 -8.40
N GLN A 108 -18.64 -12.48 -8.87
CA GLN A 108 -18.96 -12.11 -10.26
C GLN A 108 -18.01 -12.74 -11.28
N LYS A 109 -16.74 -12.92 -10.88
CA LYS A 109 -15.68 -13.52 -11.72
C LYS A 109 -15.58 -15.03 -11.59
N ASN A 110 -16.41 -15.67 -10.77
CA ASN A 110 -16.30 -17.09 -10.40
C ASN A 110 -14.95 -17.47 -9.75
N GLU A 111 -14.28 -16.52 -9.10
CA GLU A 111 -13.02 -16.74 -8.37
C GLU A 111 -13.29 -17.30 -6.96
N MET A 112 -13.83 -18.52 -6.89
CA MET A 112 -14.30 -19.12 -5.62
C MET A 112 -13.21 -19.28 -4.56
N ALA A 113 -11.95 -19.50 -4.97
CA ALA A 113 -10.83 -19.57 -4.03
C ALA A 113 -10.61 -18.24 -3.28
N ALA A 114 -10.68 -17.10 -3.99
CA ALA A 114 -10.55 -15.78 -3.40
C ALA A 114 -11.75 -15.43 -2.50
N VAL A 115 -12.96 -15.84 -2.91
CA VAL A 115 -14.18 -15.69 -2.11
C VAL A 115 -14.08 -16.49 -0.82
N ALA A 116 -13.69 -17.76 -0.88
CA ALA A 116 -13.54 -18.63 0.29
C ALA A 116 -12.48 -18.12 1.27
N ALA A 117 -11.42 -17.47 0.78
CA ALA A 117 -10.40 -16.85 1.63
C ALA A 117 -10.89 -15.56 2.31
N THR A 118 -11.70 -14.75 1.62
CA THR A 118 -12.07 -13.39 2.07
C THR A 118 -13.35 -13.35 2.89
N LEU A 119 -14.32 -14.21 2.58
CA LEU A 119 -15.65 -14.19 3.22
C LEU A 119 -15.63 -14.48 4.74
N PRO A 120 -14.78 -15.36 5.28
CA PRO A 120 -14.66 -15.51 6.73
C PRO A 120 -14.08 -14.25 7.40
N ILE A 121 -13.17 -13.55 6.71
CA ILE A 121 -12.55 -12.33 7.20
C ILE A 121 -13.60 -11.24 7.36
N THR A 122 -14.50 -11.05 6.38
CA THR A 122 -15.57 -10.04 6.50
C THR A 122 -16.48 -10.31 7.69
N ARG A 123 -16.83 -11.57 7.97
CA ARG A 123 -17.63 -11.94 9.15
C ARG A 123 -16.89 -11.60 10.45
N GLN A 124 -15.60 -11.92 10.54
CA GLN A 124 -14.79 -11.58 11.71
C GLN A 124 -14.74 -10.06 11.93
N LEU A 125 -14.54 -9.28 10.87
CA LEU A 125 -14.45 -7.82 10.98
C LEU A 125 -15.78 -7.19 11.39
N ILE A 126 -16.91 -7.69 10.89
CA ILE A 126 -18.24 -7.25 11.32
C ILE A 126 -18.41 -7.41 12.83
N GLN A 127 -18.01 -8.55 13.37
CA GLN A 127 -18.05 -8.80 14.81
C GLN A 127 -17.04 -7.94 15.58
N GLU A 128 -15.80 -7.86 15.09
CA GLU A 128 -14.71 -7.12 15.74
C GLU A 128 -15.01 -5.63 15.89
N PHE A 129 -15.72 -5.03 14.94
CA PHE A 129 -16.06 -3.61 14.92
C PHE A 129 -17.53 -3.32 15.26
N ASN A 130 -18.31 -4.33 15.68
CA ASN A 130 -19.74 -4.22 15.98
C ASN A 130 -20.55 -3.57 14.84
N LEU A 131 -20.34 -4.02 13.61
CA LEU A 131 -20.95 -3.45 12.39
C LEU A 131 -22.25 -4.18 12.02
N ASP A 132 -23.22 -4.20 12.92
CA ASP A 132 -24.47 -4.96 12.75
C ASP A 132 -25.25 -4.60 11.47
N ASN A 133 -25.09 -3.36 10.99
CA ASN A 133 -25.67 -2.87 9.76
C ASN A 133 -25.12 -3.57 8.50
N LEU A 134 -23.97 -4.25 8.58
CA LEU A 134 -23.36 -5.01 7.47
C LEU A 134 -23.70 -6.50 7.50
N THR A 135 -24.30 -7.00 8.58
CA THR A 135 -24.70 -8.42 8.71
C THR A 135 -25.63 -8.88 7.58
N PRO A 136 -26.67 -8.13 7.16
CA PRO A 136 -27.51 -8.55 6.04
C PRO A 136 -26.74 -8.66 4.72
N ALA A 137 -25.78 -7.76 4.48
CA ALA A 137 -24.95 -7.79 3.28
C ALA A 137 -24.02 -9.02 3.27
N GLN A 138 -23.45 -9.38 4.42
CA GLN A 138 -22.68 -10.61 4.58
C GLN A 138 -23.53 -11.85 4.28
N GLN A 139 -24.75 -11.94 4.84
CA GLN A 139 -25.63 -13.09 4.63
C GLN A 139 -25.96 -13.32 3.16
N VAL A 140 -26.29 -12.24 2.42
CA VAL A 140 -26.58 -12.33 0.98
C VAL A 140 -25.39 -12.90 0.19
N LEU A 141 -24.16 -12.57 0.57
CA LEU A 141 -22.97 -13.10 -0.09
C LEU A 141 -22.74 -14.58 0.25
N GLU A 142 -22.99 -14.97 1.49
CA GLU A 142 -22.89 -16.37 1.95
C GLU A 142 -23.91 -17.27 1.25
N ASP A 143 -25.17 -16.84 1.18
CA ASP A 143 -26.24 -17.55 0.48
C ASP A 143 -25.88 -17.74 -1.00
N LYS A 144 -25.28 -16.72 -1.61
CA LYS A 144 -24.84 -16.79 -3.01
C LYS A 144 -23.68 -17.77 -3.22
N VAL A 145 -22.74 -17.88 -2.27
CA VAL A 145 -21.70 -18.92 -2.32
C VAL A 145 -22.33 -20.31 -2.28
N VAL A 146 -23.28 -20.52 -1.39
CA VAL A 146 -24.00 -21.81 -1.24
C VAL A 146 -24.78 -22.15 -2.51
N ALA A 147 -25.40 -21.17 -3.17
CA ALA A 147 -26.12 -21.38 -4.42
C ALA A 147 -25.20 -21.72 -5.61
N LEU A 148 -23.96 -21.24 -5.61
CA LEU A 148 -22.98 -21.49 -6.69
C LEU A 148 -22.15 -22.77 -6.51
N THR A 149 -22.25 -23.42 -5.35
CA THR A 149 -21.46 -24.62 -5.00
C THR A 149 -22.29 -25.90 -4.94
N GLN A 150 -23.60 -25.81 -5.18
CA GLN A 150 -24.53 -26.93 -5.37
C GLN A 150 -24.65 -27.30 -6.84
#